data_AF-A0A0G2ZBD8-F1
#
_entry.id   AF-A0A0G2ZBD8-F1
#
_cell.length_a   1.000
_cell.length_b   1.000
_cell.length_c   1.000
_cell.angle_alpha   90.00
_cell.angle_beta   90.00
_cell.angle_gamma   90.00
#
_symmetry.space_group_name_H-M   'P 1'
#
loop_
_entity.id
_entity.type
_entity.pdbx_description
1 polymer ?
#
loop_
_entity_poly.entity_id
_entity_poly.type
_entity_poly.pdbx_seq_one_letter_code
_entity_poly.pdbx_strand_id
1 'polypeptide(L)'
;MGLNLDFPVLSSSNLKPIGSVELPFKTYHVQGLAVTDKAFFLSSVDKVKKRGLLWKIDRSTLEIIKGIDLTREISPGEFTIHVGGIFHDGRYLWAPAASYERKSSTFIFKIDPEVMEISETMVFNDHISAVAFNGKDRLYLTNWDALYIYITDLQGNVLKKILNPGISQKMGYVCAYQDIHYDHESGLLLCNGETRKPRKIPEGRLFGYPYFYKYEDSFGMVDWLDPETGKVVKRIETGFTNCKANRVSLSCEGFSYYKNKLYFAPEDNATTIYMFKITPPTKPYIP
;
A
#
# COMPACT_ATOMS: atom_id res chain seq x y z
N MET A 1 26.91 -4.96 14.61
CA MET A 1 27.29 -5.38 13.24
C MET A 1 26.18 -4.93 12.31
N GLY A 2 26.46 -3.99 11.42
CA GLY A 2 25.47 -3.51 10.45
C GLY A 2 25.03 -4.64 9.52
N LEU A 3 23.74 -4.69 9.22
CA LEU A 3 23.23 -5.52 8.13
C LEU A 3 23.78 -4.96 6.83
N ASN A 4 24.67 -5.69 6.15
CA ASN A 4 25.15 -5.29 4.83
C ASN A 4 24.02 -5.57 3.83
N LEU A 5 23.36 -4.52 3.34
CA LEU A 5 22.28 -4.63 2.36
C LEU A 5 22.86 -4.38 0.97
N ASP A 6 22.65 -5.29 0.01
CA ASP A 6 23.24 -5.19 -1.34
C ASP A 6 22.53 -4.16 -2.26
N PHE A 7 21.81 -3.17 -1.71
CA PHE A 7 21.03 -2.19 -2.48
C PHE A 7 21.04 -0.79 -1.82
N PRO A 8 20.84 0.28 -2.61
CA PRO A 8 20.82 1.64 -2.08
C PRO A 8 19.64 1.90 -1.13
N VAL A 9 19.95 2.49 0.02
CA VAL A 9 18.98 2.95 1.03
C VAL A 9 19.09 4.47 1.16
N LEU A 10 18.01 5.16 0.80
CA LEU A 10 17.88 6.61 0.97
C LEU A 10 17.20 6.94 2.29
N SER A 11 17.58 8.06 2.88
CA SER A 11 16.95 8.58 4.11
C SER A 11 15.73 9.44 3.77
N SER A 12 14.94 9.77 4.79
CA SER A 12 13.83 10.73 4.67
C SER A 12 14.26 12.12 4.20
N SER A 13 15.53 12.51 4.40
CA SER A 13 16.07 13.77 3.86
C SER A 13 16.11 13.82 2.33
N ASN A 14 16.06 12.66 1.66
CA ASN A 14 16.00 12.56 0.20
C ASN A 14 14.57 12.80 -0.34
N LEU A 15 13.54 12.84 0.52
CA LEU A 15 12.19 13.23 0.16
C LEU A 15 12.06 14.75 0.23
N LYS A 16 12.19 15.42 -0.91
CA LYS A 16 11.97 16.87 -1.00
C LYS A 16 10.47 17.15 -1.05
N PRO A 17 9.88 17.83 -0.06
CA PRO A 17 8.47 18.22 -0.11
C PRO A 17 8.25 19.20 -1.27
N ILE A 18 7.19 18.97 -2.02
CA ILE A 18 6.80 19.84 -3.16
C ILE A 18 5.38 20.39 -3.03
N GLY A 19 4.63 19.97 -2.02
CA GLY A 19 3.29 20.46 -1.73
C GLY A 19 2.53 19.53 -0.82
N SER A 20 1.37 20.00 -0.35
CA SER A 20 0.39 19.22 0.38
C SER A 20 -1.00 19.83 0.17
N VAL A 21 -2.04 19.00 0.22
CA VAL A 21 -3.44 19.44 0.16
C VAL A 21 -4.26 18.70 1.22
N GLU A 22 -5.03 19.42 2.02
CA GLU A 22 -5.95 18.84 3.01
C GLU A 22 -7.30 18.57 2.34
N LEU A 23 -7.84 17.36 2.54
CA LEU A 23 -9.14 16.99 2.00
C LEU A 23 -10.26 17.61 2.85
N PRO A 24 -11.20 18.39 2.27
CA PRO A 24 -12.17 19.19 3.03
C PRO A 24 -13.38 18.36 3.51
N PHE A 25 -13.19 17.07 3.79
CA PHE A 25 -14.25 16.16 4.21
C PHE A 25 -13.70 15.03 5.10
N LYS A 26 -14.61 14.36 5.80
CA LYS A 26 -14.24 13.24 6.66
C LYS A 26 -13.87 12.00 5.84
N THR A 27 -12.60 11.61 5.89
CA THR A 27 -12.04 10.47 5.14
C THR A 27 -12.12 9.13 5.87
N TYR A 28 -12.47 9.12 7.16
CA TYR A 28 -12.45 7.93 8.02
C TYR A 28 -11.05 7.30 8.10
N HIS A 29 -10.94 5.97 8.17
CA HIS A 29 -9.65 5.30 8.22
C HIS A 29 -9.11 5.09 6.81
N VAL A 30 -8.09 5.84 6.40
CA VAL A 30 -7.53 5.73 5.04
C VAL A 30 -6.83 4.39 4.86
N GLN A 31 -6.81 3.86 3.64
CA GLN A 31 -6.17 2.59 3.33
C GLN A 31 -5.25 2.71 2.11
N GLY A 32 -5.77 3.23 1.00
CA GLY A 32 -5.06 3.29 -0.28
C GLY A 32 -5.27 4.60 -1.03
N LEU A 33 -4.32 4.94 -1.92
CA LEU A 33 -4.34 6.17 -2.72
C LEU A 33 -3.91 5.92 -4.17
N ALA A 34 -4.74 6.27 -5.15
CA ALA A 34 -4.32 6.34 -6.55
C ALA A 34 -4.42 7.79 -7.07
N VAL A 35 -3.37 8.27 -7.73
CA VAL A 35 -3.30 9.64 -8.26
C VAL A 35 -3.29 9.62 -9.78
N THR A 36 -4.10 10.50 -10.38
CA THR A 36 -4.07 10.82 -11.81
C THR A 36 -3.90 12.32 -12.03
N ASP A 37 -3.88 12.76 -13.28
CA ASP A 37 -3.85 14.19 -13.60
C ASP A 37 -5.10 14.94 -13.12
N LYS A 38 -6.27 14.27 -13.10
CA LYS A 38 -7.56 14.90 -12.83
C LYS A 38 -8.16 14.56 -11.47
N ALA A 39 -7.82 13.40 -10.92
CA ALA A 39 -8.47 12.90 -9.71
C ALA A 39 -7.48 12.29 -8.71
N PHE A 40 -7.85 12.41 -7.44
CA PHE A 40 -7.42 11.50 -6.39
C PHE A 40 -8.48 10.41 -6.21
N PHE A 41 -8.04 9.16 -6.15
CA PHE A 41 -8.84 8.04 -5.68
C PHE A 41 -8.34 7.66 -4.30
N LEU A 42 -9.25 7.47 -3.35
CA LEU A 42 -8.92 7.17 -1.96
C LEU A 42 -9.80 6.02 -1.47
N SER A 43 -9.20 4.93 -1.01
CA SER A 43 -9.93 3.90 -0.27
C SER A 43 -9.88 4.18 1.22
N SER A 44 -10.97 3.87 1.92
CA SER A 44 -11.08 4.09 3.36
C SER A 44 -12.13 3.19 4.02
N VAL A 45 -12.08 3.11 5.35
CA VAL A 45 -12.99 2.30 6.16
C VAL A 45 -13.75 3.17 7.16
N ASP A 46 -15.07 3.19 7.05
CA ASP A 46 -15.95 3.66 8.13
C ASP A 46 -16.17 2.51 9.12
N LYS A 47 -15.33 2.44 10.15
CA LYS A 47 -15.40 1.39 11.20
C LYS A 47 -16.72 1.42 11.97
N VAL A 48 -17.35 2.59 12.11
CA VAL A 48 -18.60 2.75 12.86
C VAL A 48 -19.76 2.17 12.06
N LYS A 49 -19.83 2.50 10.76
CA LYS A 49 -20.89 1.98 9.88
C LYS A 49 -20.55 0.65 9.22
N LYS A 50 -19.36 0.10 9.48
CA LYS A 50 -18.85 -1.13 8.86
C LYS A 50 -18.89 -1.05 7.34
N ARG A 51 -18.30 0.00 6.76
CA ARG A 51 -18.29 0.23 5.31
C ARG A 51 -16.87 0.34 4.77
N GLY A 52 -16.61 -0.38 3.69
CA GLY A 52 -15.46 -0.19 2.82
C GLY A 52 -15.79 0.80 1.70
N LEU A 53 -15.14 1.95 1.68
CA LEU A 53 -15.48 3.07 0.82
C LEU A 53 -14.37 3.36 -0.18
N LEU A 54 -14.76 3.75 -1.39
CA LEU A 54 -13.85 4.28 -2.40
C LEU A 54 -14.37 5.63 -2.90
N TRP A 55 -13.51 6.64 -2.89
CA TRP A 55 -13.82 8.01 -3.28
C TRP A 55 -13.08 8.38 -4.57
N LYS A 56 -13.75 9.09 -5.47
CA LYS A 56 -13.17 9.87 -6.57
C LYS A 56 -13.31 11.35 -6.23
N ILE A 57 -12.19 12.04 -6.19
CA ILE A 57 -12.07 13.42 -5.73
C ILE A 57 -11.44 14.23 -6.87
N ASP A 58 -12.04 15.35 -7.25
CA ASP A 58 -11.43 16.26 -8.23
C ASP A 58 -10.14 16.83 -7.66
N ARG A 59 -9.05 16.75 -8.42
CA ARG A 59 -7.73 17.15 -7.93
C ARG A 59 -7.56 18.67 -7.84
N SER A 60 -8.33 19.43 -8.62
CA SER A 60 -8.24 20.90 -8.69
C SER A 60 -9.15 21.57 -7.67
N THR A 61 -10.36 21.05 -7.47
CA THR A 61 -11.35 21.63 -6.53
C THR A 61 -11.37 20.93 -5.18
N LEU A 62 -10.82 19.71 -5.08
CA LEU A 62 -10.90 18.82 -3.91
C LEU A 62 -12.33 18.37 -3.56
N GLU A 63 -13.29 18.59 -4.46
CA GLU A 63 -14.67 18.14 -4.30
C GLU A 63 -14.79 16.64 -4.56
N ILE A 64 -15.67 15.97 -3.81
CA ILE A 64 -16.02 14.57 -4.07
C ILE A 64 -16.85 14.53 -5.34
N ILE A 65 -16.32 13.91 -6.39
CA ILE A 65 -17.06 13.64 -7.63
C ILE A 65 -18.06 12.51 -7.38
N LYS A 66 -17.59 11.41 -6.79
CA LYS A 66 -18.42 10.22 -6.50
C LYS A 66 -17.77 9.35 -5.43
N GLY A 67 -18.59 8.68 -4.63
CA GLY A 67 -18.16 7.64 -3.70
C GLY A 67 -18.95 6.35 -3.93
N ILE A 68 -18.31 5.20 -3.77
CA ILE A 68 -18.96 3.88 -3.85
C ILE A 68 -18.64 3.02 -2.64
N ASP A 69 -19.54 2.07 -2.37
CA ASP A 69 -19.44 1.11 -1.27
C ASP A 69 -19.03 -0.27 -1.80
N LEU A 70 -17.83 -0.69 -1.39
CA LEU A 70 -17.23 -1.97 -1.77
C LEU A 70 -17.50 -3.08 -0.74
N THR A 71 -18.32 -2.81 0.27
CA THR A 71 -18.70 -3.81 1.27
C THR A 71 -19.52 -4.93 0.63
N ARG A 72 -19.08 -6.17 0.81
CA ARG A 72 -19.77 -7.39 0.39
C ARG A 72 -19.84 -8.35 1.56
N GLU A 73 -20.88 -9.15 1.61
CA GLU A 73 -20.97 -10.26 2.56
C GLU A 73 -20.22 -11.46 1.97
N ILE A 74 -19.25 -12.01 2.72
CA ILE A 74 -18.51 -13.23 2.33
C ILE A 74 -19.27 -14.46 2.83
N SER A 75 -19.68 -14.39 4.09
CA SER A 75 -20.43 -15.42 4.81
C SER A 75 -21.43 -14.73 5.74
N PRO A 76 -22.49 -15.40 6.21
CA PRO A 76 -23.50 -14.77 7.05
C PRO A 76 -22.90 -14.00 8.24
N GLY A 77 -22.99 -12.68 8.21
CA GLY A 77 -22.45 -11.79 9.25
C GLY A 77 -20.97 -11.38 9.10
N GLU A 78 -20.27 -11.86 8.08
CA GLU A 78 -18.89 -11.48 7.75
C GLU A 78 -18.83 -10.59 6.51
N PHE A 79 -18.27 -9.39 6.65
CA PHE A 79 -18.30 -8.36 5.61
C PHE A 79 -16.91 -7.86 5.21
N THR A 80 -16.74 -7.51 3.93
CA THR A 80 -15.49 -7.02 3.35
C THR A 80 -15.25 -5.53 3.59
N ILE A 81 -15.28 -5.14 4.85
CA ILE A 81 -15.19 -3.73 5.21
C ILE A 81 -13.77 -3.18 5.10
N HIS A 82 -12.75 -4.03 5.00
CA HIS A 82 -11.35 -3.65 4.88
C HIS A 82 -10.98 -3.52 3.40
N VAL A 83 -11.23 -2.34 2.81
CA VAL A 83 -10.78 -2.01 1.46
C VAL A 83 -9.33 -1.56 1.53
N GLY A 84 -8.43 -2.34 0.97
CA GLY A 84 -6.99 -2.11 1.11
C GLY A 84 -6.42 -1.08 0.13
N GLY A 85 -5.13 -1.23 -0.13
CA GLY A 85 -4.37 -0.45 -1.09
C GLY A 85 -4.87 -0.60 -2.53
N ILE A 86 -4.98 0.53 -3.23
CA ILE A 86 -5.62 0.62 -4.56
C ILE A 86 -4.63 1.04 -5.62
N PHE A 87 -4.85 0.60 -6.87
CA PHE A 87 -3.96 0.91 -7.98
C PHE A 87 -4.73 1.28 -9.24
N HIS A 88 -4.33 2.39 -9.88
CA HIS A 88 -4.87 2.80 -11.17
C HIS A 88 -3.88 2.43 -12.27
N ASP A 89 -4.27 1.55 -13.18
CA ASP A 89 -3.38 0.99 -14.22
C ASP A 89 -3.26 1.86 -15.49
N GLY A 90 -3.91 3.02 -15.50
CA GLY A 90 -4.02 3.91 -16.66
C GLY A 90 -5.37 3.83 -17.37
N ARG A 91 -6.17 2.80 -17.08
CA ARG A 91 -7.51 2.57 -17.64
C ARG A 91 -8.54 2.20 -16.58
N TYR A 92 -8.20 1.30 -15.67
CA TYR A 92 -9.05 0.81 -14.60
C TYR A 92 -8.42 1.08 -13.23
N LEU A 93 -9.29 1.18 -12.24
CA LEU A 93 -8.89 1.15 -10.84
C LEU A 93 -9.09 -0.26 -10.29
N TRP A 94 -8.10 -0.75 -9.55
CA TRP A 94 -8.11 -2.02 -8.86
C TRP A 94 -8.21 -1.79 -7.36
N ALA A 95 -9.12 -2.49 -6.69
CA ALA A 95 -9.32 -2.37 -5.25
C ALA A 95 -9.61 -3.73 -4.60
N PRO A 96 -8.83 -4.17 -3.60
CA PRO A 96 -9.14 -5.35 -2.81
C PRO A 96 -10.05 -4.96 -1.64
N ALA A 97 -11.00 -5.80 -1.30
CA ALA A 97 -11.79 -5.69 -0.08
C ALA A 97 -11.92 -7.05 0.61
N ALA A 98 -11.45 -7.12 1.84
CA ALA A 98 -11.46 -8.32 2.67
C ALA A 98 -12.22 -8.06 3.98
N SER A 99 -12.56 -9.12 4.72
CA SER A 99 -12.98 -8.94 6.11
C SER A 99 -11.80 -8.50 6.97
N TYR A 100 -12.08 -7.95 8.15
CA TYR A 100 -11.04 -7.53 9.11
C TYR A 100 -10.42 -8.73 9.85
N GLU A 101 -10.15 -9.81 9.13
CA GLU A 101 -9.57 -11.04 9.64
C GLU A 101 -8.46 -11.50 8.70
N ARG A 102 -7.37 -12.04 9.27
CA ARG A 102 -6.20 -12.48 8.51
C ARG A 102 -6.46 -13.70 7.63
N LYS A 103 -7.37 -14.58 8.04
CA LYS A 103 -7.72 -15.82 7.32
C LYS A 103 -9.10 -15.67 6.66
N SER A 104 -9.23 -14.69 5.79
CA SER A 104 -10.47 -14.43 5.05
C SER A 104 -10.26 -14.45 3.55
N SER A 105 -11.36 -14.51 2.80
CA SER A 105 -11.35 -14.29 1.36
C SER A 105 -11.43 -12.80 1.05
N THR A 106 -10.96 -12.42 -0.13
CA THR A 106 -10.96 -11.05 -0.63
C THR A 106 -11.73 -10.98 -1.93
N PHE A 107 -12.57 -9.95 -2.09
CA PHE A 107 -13.00 -9.52 -3.41
C PHE A 107 -11.98 -8.55 -3.99
N ILE A 108 -11.53 -8.79 -5.20
CA ILE A 108 -10.71 -7.85 -5.98
C ILE A 108 -11.62 -7.26 -7.05
N PHE A 109 -11.85 -5.95 -6.96
CA PHE A 109 -12.69 -5.21 -7.89
C PHE A 109 -11.84 -4.54 -8.96
N LYS A 110 -12.28 -4.67 -10.20
CA LYS A 110 -11.87 -3.83 -11.31
C LYS A 110 -12.97 -2.82 -11.57
N ILE A 111 -12.63 -1.54 -11.55
CA ILE A 111 -13.57 -0.43 -11.50
C ILE A 111 -13.28 0.52 -12.65
N ASP A 112 -14.31 0.91 -13.39
CA ASP A 112 -14.23 2.01 -14.35
C ASP A 112 -14.10 3.33 -13.57
N PRO A 113 -12.96 4.04 -13.68
CA PRO A 113 -12.69 5.22 -12.88
C PRO A 113 -13.47 6.45 -13.37
N GLU A 114 -14.02 6.44 -14.59
CA GLU A 114 -14.80 7.56 -15.11
C GLU A 114 -16.18 7.60 -14.47
N VAL A 115 -16.88 6.48 -14.50
CA VAL A 115 -18.25 6.34 -13.96
C VAL A 115 -18.29 5.81 -12.53
N MET A 116 -17.17 5.32 -11.99
CA MET A 116 -17.08 4.66 -10.68
C MET A 116 -18.04 3.46 -10.56
N GLU A 117 -17.95 2.54 -11.51
CA GLU A 117 -18.74 1.30 -11.54
C GLU A 117 -17.84 0.08 -11.60
N ILE A 118 -18.21 -0.97 -10.89
CA ILE A 118 -17.47 -2.23 -10.86
C ILE A 118 -17.70 -2.95 -12.20
N SER A 119 -16.65 -3.09 -12.99
CA SER A 119 -16.72 -3.81 -14.26
C SER A 119 -16.55 -5.31 -14.07
N GLU A 120 -15.65 -5.72 -13.17
CA GLU A 120 -15.35 -7.13 -12.90
C GLU A 120 -15.07 -7.33 -11.41
N THR A 121 -15.32 -8.54 -10.93
CA THR A 121 -15.03 -8.95 -9.55
C THR A 121 -14.41 -10.35 -9.56
N MET A 122 -13.32 -10.50 -8.81
CA MET A 122 -12.63 -11.76 -8.58
C MET A 122 -12.64 -12.08 -7.09
N VAL A 123 -12.76 -13.35 -6.74
CA VAL A 123 -12.58 -13.83 -5.37
C VAL A 123 -11.19 -14.44 -5.22
N PHE A 124 -10.46 -14.03 -4.19
CA PHE A 124 -9.16 -14.59 -3.83
C PHE A 124 -9.21 -15.18 -2.43
N ASN A 125 -8.76 -16.43 -2.26
CA ASN A 125 -8.86 -17.16 -1.00
C ASN A 125 -7.69 -16.88 -0.03
N ASP A 126 -7.42 -15.60 0.20
CA ASP A 126 -6.50 -15.07 1.23
C ASP A 126 -6.90 -13.60 1.48
N HIS A 127 -6.47 -13.03 2.61
CA HIS A 127 -6.69 -11.61 2.90
C HIS A 127 -5.69 -10.79 2.09
N ILE A 128 -6.13 -10.13 1.03
CA ILE A 128 -5.31 -9.27 0.18
C ILE A 128 -5.43 -7.82 0.65
N SER A 129 -4.30 -7.24 1.02
CA SER A 129 -4.18 -5.88 1.53
C SER A 129 -3.89 -4.87 0.43
N ALA A 130 -3.26 -5.25 -0.68
CA ALA A 130 -3.05 -4.34 -1.82
C ALA A 130 -2.91 -5.10 -3.15
N VAL A 131 -3.16 -4.39 -4.26
CA VAL A 131 -3.13 -4.90 -5.63
C VAL A 131 -2.35 -3.96 -6.55
N ALA A 132 -1.58 -4.50 -7.49
CA ALA A 132 -1.03 -3.77 -8.64
C ALA A 132 -1.13 -4.62 -9.92
N PHE A 133 -1.07 -3.98 -11.08
CA PHE A 133 -1.16 -4.63 -12.40
C PHE A 133 0.01 -4.22 -13.29
N ASN A 134 0.62 -5.18 -13.99
CA ASN A 134 1.76 -4.89 -14.90
C ASN A 134 1.37 -4.18 -16.21
N GLY A 135 0.07 -3.97 -16.46
CA GLY A 135 -0.42 -3.37 -17.71
C GLY A 135 -0.59 -4.38 -18.85
N LYS A 136 -0.35 -5.67 -18.60
CA LYS A 136 -0.40 -6.72 -19.61
C LYS A 136 -1.26 -7.91 -19.19
N ASP A 137 -0.79 -8.69 -18.22
CA ASP A 137 -1.31 -10.03 -17.93
C ASP A 137 -1.02 -10.55 -16.52
N ARG A 138 -0.45 -9.72 -15.63
CA ARG A 138 -0.12 -10.13 -14.25
C ARG A 138 -0.62 -9.15 -13.21
N LEU A 139 -1.31 -9.68 -12.21
CA LEU A 139 -1.57 -8.97 -10.96
C LEU A 139 -0.51 -9.33 -9.91
N TYR A 140 -0.20 -8.36 -9.07
CA TYR A 140 0.60 -8.52 -7.88
C TYR A 140 -0.29 -8.24 -6.69
N LEU A 141 -0.35 -9.16 -5.73
CA LEU A 141 -1.24 -9.09 -4.58
C LEU A 141 -0.44 -9.28 -3.30
N THR A 142 -0.49 -8.35 -2.36
CA THR A 142 0.08 -8.55 -1.02
C THR A 142 -0.98 -9.07 -0.09
N ASN A 143 -0.67 -10.09 0.70
CA ASN A 143 -1.59 -10.53 1.74
C ASN A 143 -1.40 -9.76 3.06
N TRP A 144 -2.11 -10.15 4.13
CA TRP A 144 -2.00 -9.50 5.44
C TRP A 144 -0.54 -9.33 5.92
N ASP A 145 -0.17 -8.09 6.26
CA ASP A 145 1.21 -7.65 6.59
C ASP A 145 2.23 -7.94 5.47
N ALA A 146 1.76 -8.11 4.24
CA ALA A 146 2.52 -8.50 3.07
C ALA A 146 3.47 -9.68 3.31
N LEU A 147 3.06 -10.68 4.11
CA LEU A 147 3.88 -11.88 4.34
C LEU A 147 4.25 -12.54 3.02
N TYR A 148 3.29 -12.57 2.10
CA TYR A 148 3.49 -13.03 0.74
C TYR A 148 3.05 -11.97 -0.27
N ILE A 149 3.80 -11.92 -1.37
CA ILE A 149 3.42 -11.28 -2.62
C ILE A 149 3.04 -12.41 -3.58
N TYR A 150 1.78 -12.46 -3.98
CA TYR A 150 1.30 -13.36 -5.03
C TYR A 150 1.46 -12.69 -6.38
N ILE A 151 1.93 -13.47 -7.36
CA ILE A 151 1.86 -13.12 -8.78
C ILE A 151 0.79 -14.02 -9.37
N THR A 152 -0.23 -13.41 -9.97
CA THR A 152 -1.36 -14.14 -10.55
C THR A 152 -1.56 -13.74 -12.01
N ASP A 153 -2.30 -14.55 -12.75
CA ASP A 153 -2.96 -14.07 -13.97
C ASP A 153 -4.16 -13.16 -13.62
N LEU A 154 -4.87 -12.69 -14.65
CA LEU A 154 -6.06 -11.84 -14.51
C LEU A 154 -7.30 -12.58 -13.99
N GLN A 155 -7.23 -13.90 -13.82
CA GLN A 155 -8.29 -14.74 -13.25
C GLN A 155 -8.01 -15.07 -11.78
N GLY A 156 -6.85 -14.67 -11.25
CA GLY A 156 -6.45 -14.90 -9.86
C GLY A 156 -5.73 -16.23 -9.66
N ASN A 157 -5.40 -16.96 -10.73
CA ASN A 157 -4.63 -18.18 -10.60
C ASN A 157 -3.20 -17.82 -10.19
N VAL A 158 -2.75 -18.37 -9.06
CA VAL A 158 -1.41 -18.11 -8.53
C VAL A 158 -0.36 -18.76 -9.41
N LEU A 159 0.46 -17.95 -10.05
CA LEU A 159 1.60 -18.37 -10.86
C LEU A 159 2.86 -18.49 -10.01
N LYS A 160 3.01 -17.58 -9.03
CA LYS A 160 4.15 -17.56 -8.11
C LYS A 160 3.76 -16.94 -6.78
N LYS A 161 4.43 -17.41 -5.73
CA LYS A 161 4.34 -16.87 -4.38
C LYS A 161 5.73 -16.47 -3.91
N ILE A 162 5.89 -15.21 -3.55
CA ILE A 162 7.15 -14.61 -3.09
C ILE A 162 7.01 -14.30 -1.61
N LEU A 163 8.00 -14.71 -0.82
CA LEU A 163 8.07 -14.37 0.60
C LEU A 163 8.58 -12.93 0.75
N ASN A 164 7.99 -12.17 1.68
CA ASN A 164 8.38 -10.80 1.97
C ASN A 164 9.91 -10.62 2.02
N PRO A 165 10.48 -9.59 1.36
CA PRO A 165 11.93 -9.40 1.26
C PRO A 165 12.63 -9.23 2.61
N GLY A 166 11.94 -8.71 3.63
CA GLY A 166 12.47 -8.63 4.98
C GLY A 166 12.88 -10.00 5.54
N ILE A 167 12.14 -11.06 5.15
CA ILE A 167 12.41 -12.44 5.55
C ILE A 167 13.38 -13.10 4.57
N SER A 168 13.06 -13.07 3.26
CA SER A 168 13.83 -13.80 2.25
C SER A 168 15.25 -13.25 2.09
N GLN A 169 15.47 -11.96 2.32
CA GLN A 169 16.79 -11.32 2.33
C GLN A 169 17.37 -11.15 3.75
N LYS A 170 16.74 -11.74 4.78
CA LYS A 170 17.19 -11.74 6.19
C LYS A 170 17.54 -10.35 6.74
N MET A 171 16.71 -9.34 6.44
CA MET A 171 16.94 -7.95 6.84
C MET A 171 16.80 -7.68 8.34
N GLY A 172 16.45 -8.68 9.15
CA GLY A 172 16.22 -8.53 10.59
C GLY A 172 14.88 -7.88 10.97
N TYR A 173 14.15 -7.34 9.99
CA TYR A 173 12.80 -6.77 10.09
C TYR A 173 11.96 -7.15 8.86
N VAL A 174 10.64 -6.97 8.97
CA VAL A 174 9.69 -7.09 7.84
C VAL A 174 9.01 -5.75 7.64
N CYS A 175 8.84 -5.31 6.40
CA CYS A 175 7.93 -4.22 6.11
C CYS A 175 6.55 -4.79 5.81
N ALA A 176 5.54 -4.38 6.58
CA ALA A 176 4.15 -4.74 6.33
C ALA A 176 3.59 -3.79 5.27
N TYR A 177 3.75 -4.16 4.00
CA TYR A 177 3.31 -3.31 2.91
C TYR A 177 1.78 -3.15 2.90
N GLN A 178 1.30 -1.90 2.86
CA GLN A 178 -0.13 -1.56 2.85
C GLN A 178 -0.61 -1.10 1.47
N ASP A 179 0.28 -0.53 0.65
CA ASP A 179 0.03 -0.20 -0.75
C ASP A 179 1.17 -0.71 -1.65
N ILE A 180 0.81 -1.11 -2.87
CA ILE A 180 1.76 -1.48 -3.92
C ILE A 180 1.39 -0.82 -5.24
N HIS A 181 2.39 -0.32 -5.96
CA HIS A 181 2.24 0.33 -7.26
C HIS A 181 3.20 -0.28 -8.26
N TYR A 182 2.72 -0.61 -9.47
CA TYR A 182 3.61 -0.97 -10.56
C TYR A 182 4.03 0.28 -11.34
N ASP A 183 5.33 0.52 -11.43
CA ASP A 183 5.88 1.59 -12.26
C ASP A 183 6.16 1.06 -13.67
N HIS A 184 5.30 1.42 -14.62
CA HIS A 184 5.42 0.97 -16.01
C HIS A 184 6.67 1.51 -16.74
N GLU A 185 7.31 2.57 -16.22
CA GLU A 185 8.56 3.08 -16.82
C GLU A 185 9.76 2.21 -16.42
N SER A 186 9.90 1.89 -15.13
CA SER A 186 11.02 1.09 -14.62
C SER A 186 10.77 -0.41 -14.60
N GLY A 187 9.51 -0.84 -14.66
CA GLY A 187 9.10 -2.23 -14.50
C GLY A 187 9.17 -2.74 -13.06
N LEU A 188 9.31 -1.84 -12.07
CA LEU A 188 9.47 -2.19 -10.65
C LEU A 188 8.15 -2.06 -9.88
N LEU A 189 8.03 -2.82 -8.79
CA LEU A 189 6.96 -2.65 -7.81
C LEU A 189 7.41 -1.72 -6.68
N LEU A 190 6.67 -0.65 -6.46
CA LEU A 190 6.86 0.25 -5.34
C LEU A 190 5.93 -0.17 -4.21
N CYS A 191 6.48 -0.54 -3.06
CA CYS A 191 5.74 -1.07 -1.93
C CYS A 191 5.95 -0.16 -0.71
N ASN A 192 4.87 0.46 -0.22
CA ASN A 192 4.89 1.32 0.96
C ASN A 192 4.49 0.52 2.20
N GLY A 193 5.03 0.85 3.36
CA GLY A 193 4.52 0.31 4.62
C GLY A 193 5.33 0.72 5.85
N GLU A 194 5.03 0.10 6.99
CA GLU A 194 5.77 0.25 8.24
C GLU A 194 6.53 -1.02 8.58
N THR A 195 7.68 -0.85 9.23
CA THR A 195 8.45 -1.99 9.76
C THR A 195 7.74 -2.68 10.93
N ARG A 196 7.87 -4.00 10.97
CA ARG A 196 7.32 -4.93 11.97
C ARG A 196 8.41 -5.84 12.55
N LYS A 197 8.45 -6.00 13.88
CA LYS A 197 9.41 -6.93 14.54
C LYS A 197 8.89 -8.35 14.42
N PRO A 198 9.72 -9.34 14.02
CA PRO A 198 9.39 -10.74 14.26
C PRO A 198 9.26 -11.01 15.76
N ARG A 199 8.37 -11.92 16.13
CA ARG A 199 8.25 -12.37 17.52
C ARG A 199 9.48 -13.20 17.90
N LYS A 200 10.10 -12.88 19.03
CA LYS A 200 11.13 -13.72 19.64
C LYS A 200 10.44 -14.87 20.40
N ILE A 201 10.77 -16.10 20.05
CA ILE A 201 10.41 -17.33 20.75
C ILE A 201 11.70 -17.98 21.30
N PRO A 202 11.62 -18.93 22.25
CA PRO A 202 12.82 -19.60 22.80
C PRO A 202 13.70 -20.24 21.72
N GLU A 203 13.11 -20.77 20.65
CA GLU A 203 13.78 -21.43 19.53
C GLU A 203 14.33 -20.46 18.47
N GLY A 204 14.14 -19.14 18.64
CA GLY A 204 14.63 -18.12 17.71
C GLY A 204 13.60 -17.04 17.38
N ARG A 205 13.70 -16.43 16.19
CA ARG A 205 12.71 -15.45 15.71
C ARG A 205 11.73 -16.15 14.78
N LEU A 206 10.43 -16.01 15.05
CA LEU A 206 9.39 -16.51 14.17
C LEU A 206 8.75 -15.36 13.40
N PHE A 207 8.85 -15.43 12.08
CA PHE A 207 8.13 -14.55 11.17
C PHE A 207 6.78 -15.21 10.82
N GLY A 208 5.68 -14.47 10.92
CA GLY A 208 4.34 -14.96 10.55
C GLY A 208 3.44 -15.52 11.68
N TYR A 209 3.88 -15.51 12.94
CA TYR A 209 3.00 -15.77 14.10
C TYR A 209 2.09 -14.56 14.36
N PRO A 210 0.87 -14.70 14.95
CA PRO A 210 -0.27 -13.81 14.74
C PRO A 210 -0.14 -12.37 15.26
N TYR A 211 1.03 -11.97 15.75
CA TYR A 211 1.30 -10.60 16.15
C TYR A 211 2.69 -10.20 15.67
N PHE A 212 2.74 -9.58 14.49
CA PHE A 212 3.80 -8.63 14.18
C PHE A 212 3.55 -7.40 15.05
N TYR A 213 4.34 -7.23 16.12
CA TYR A 213 4.21 -6.04 16.96
C TYR A 213 4.84 -4.84 16.24
N LYS A 214 4.23 -3.65 16.37
CA LYS A 214 4.91 -2.40 16.00
C LYS A 214 6.25 -2.37 16.75
N TYR A 215 7.33 -2.06 16.04
CA TYR A 215 8.60 -1.73 16.70
C TYR A 215 8.36 -0.57 17.68
N GLU A 216 9.04 -0.58 18.84
CA GLU A 216 9.24 0.65 19.63
C GLU A 216 9.86 1.75 18.74
N ASP A 217 10.78 1.37 17.85
CA ASP A 217 11.39 2.21 16.81
C ASP A 217 10.81 1.89 15.42
N SER A 218 9.48 1.88 15.26
CA SER A 218 8.89 1.66 13.92
C SER A 218 9.14 2.84 13.01
N PHE A 219 9.46 2.54 11.76
CA PHE A 219 9.69 3.55 10.74
C PHE A 219 9.04 3.14 9.43
N GLY A 220 8.66 4.15 8.67
CA GLY A 220 8.07 4.00 7.37
C GLY A 220 9.10 3.91 6.25
N MET A 221 8.77 3.16 5.19
CA MET A 221 9.60 3.07 3.99
C MET A 221 8.76 2.89 2.71
N VAL A 222 9.42 3.15 1.58
CA VAL A 222 9.01 2.66 0.26
C VAL A 222 10.15 1.84 -0.33
N ASP A 223 9.84 0.62 -0.75
CA ASP A 223 10.76 -0.28 -1.44
C ASP A 223 10.43 -0.35 -2.92
N TRP A 224 11.45 -0.36 -3.77
CA TRP A 224 11.34 -0.79 -5.15
C TRP A 224 11.75 -2.25 -5.19
N LEU A 225 10.85 -3.11 -5.65
CA LEU A 225 11.06 -4.54 -5.79
C LEU A 225 11.17 -4.90 -7.27
N ASP A 226 12.10 -5.80 -7.57
CA ASP A 226 12.05 -6.59 -8.78
C ASP A 226 10.79 -7.49 -8.71
N PRO A 227 9.84 -7.36 -9.64
CA PRO A 227 8.55 -8.04 -9.55
C PRO A 227 8.64 -9.55 -9.78
N GLU A 228 9.71 -10.05 -10.41
CA GLU A 228 9.87 -11.49 -10.66
C GLU A 228 10.47 -12.21 -9.45
N THR A 229 11.41 -11.56 -8.77
CA THR A 229 12.19 -12.16 -7.68
C THR A 229 11.75 -11.70 -6.30
N GLY A 230 11.12 -10.53 -6.20
CA GLY A 230 10.79 -9.86 -4.94
C GLY A 230 11.98 -9.20 -4.27
N LYS A 231 13.14 -9.13 -4.93
CA LYS A 231 14.33 -8.52 -4.36
C LYS A 231 14.17 -7.01 -4.27
N VAL A 232 14.60 -6.43 -3.16
CA VAL A 232 14.64 -4.96 -3.01
C VAL A 232 15.81 -4.43 -3.82
N VAL A 233 15.52 -3.53 -4.76
CA VAL A 233 16.51 -2.88 -5.62
C VAL A 233 16.87 -1.48 -5.13
N LYS A 234 15.97 -0.84 -4.35
CA LYS A 234 16.14 0.48 -3.77
C LYS A 234 15.15 0.66 -2.63
N ARG A 235 15.56 1.38 -1.60
CA ARG A 235 14.70 1.77 -0.47
C ARG A 235 14.78 3.27 -0.22
N ILE A 236 13.69 3.86 0.26
CA ILE A 236 13.71 5.16 0.93
C ILE A 236 12.93 5.10 2.24
N GLU A 237 13.51 5.61 3.32
CA GLU A 237 12.78 5.84 4.58
C GLU A 237 11.90 7.08 4.44
N THR A 238 10.64 7.01 4.88
CA THR A 238 9.67 8.09 4.64
C THR A 238 9.59 9.09 5.78
N GLY A 239 9.92 8.67 7.00
CA GLY A 239 9.79 9.50 8.20
C GLY A 239 8.32 9.68 8.60
N PHE A 240 7.98 10.86 9.11
CA PHE A 240 6.68 11.11 9.73
C PHE A 240 6.13 12.48 9.31
N THR A 241 4.83 12.67 9.50
CA THR A 241 4.16 13.97 9.31
C THR A 241 4.62 14.99 10.35
N ASN A 242 4.62 16.28 9.99
CA ASN A 242 5.11 17.39 10.82
C ASN A 242 4.05 17.95 11.81
N CYS A 243 2.88 17.33 11.92
CA CYS A 243 1.74 17.86 12.68
C CYS A 243 1.91 17.66 14.21
N LYS A 244 1.85 18.77 14.96
CA LYS A 244 2.32 18.94 16.36
C LYS A 244 1.53 18.19 17.47
N ALA A 245 0.49 17.42 17.15
CA ALA A 245 -0.30 16.73 18.18
C ALA A 245 -0.22 15.20 18.10
N ASN A 246 -0.14 14.62 16.90
CA ASN A 246 -0.06 13.17 16.67
C ASN A 246 0.79 12.90 15.44
N ARG A 247 2.07 12.58 15.65
CA ARG A 247 3.02 12.28 14.59
C ARG A 247 2.67 10.91 13.98
N VAL A 248 2.31 10.88 12.69
CA VAL A 248 1.97 9.64 11.96
C VAL A 248 3.07 9.29 10.97
N SER A 249 3.39 8.00 10.83
CA SER A 249 4.34 7.55 9.80
C SER A 249 3.80 7.91 8.42
N LEU A 250 4.62 8.52 7.56
CA LEU A 250 4.16 8.92 6.23
C LEU A 250 3.71 7.72 5.38
N SER A 251 4.26 6.53 5.64
CA SER A 251 3.94 5.32 4.90
C SER A 251 3.14 4.31 5.71
N CYS A 252 2.30 4.75 6.66
CA CYS A 252 1.39 3.83 7.32
C CYS A 252 0.41 3.21 6.33
N GLU A 253 -0.31 4.01 5.57
CA GLU A 253 -1.34 3.67 4.58
C GLU A 253 -1.43 4.82 3.56
N GLY A 254 -2.18 4.64 2.47
CA GLY A 254 -2.49 5.71 1.53
C GLY A 254 -1.27 6.21 0.77
N PHE A 255 -0.71 5.40 -0.12
CA PHE A 255 0.45 5.74 -0.93
C PHE A 255 0.16 5.71 -2.42
N SER A 256 0.77 6.63 -3.16
CA SER A 256 0.75 6.60 -4.62
C SER A 256 2.08 7.02 -5.22
N TYR A 257 2.41 6.42 -6.37
CA TYR A 257 3.49 6.90 -7.24
C TYR A 257 2.92 7.36 -8.58
N TYR A 258 3.13 8.63 -8.92
CA TYR A 258 2.60 9.21 -10.15
C TYR A 258 3.50 10.31 -10.71
N LYS A 259 3.92 10.18 -11.98
CA LYS A 259 4.80 11.13 -12.68
C LYS A 259 6.05 11.51 -11.86
N ASN A 260 6.79 10.50 -11.42
CA ASN A 260 8.04 10.64 -10.65
C ASN A 260 7.88 11.42 -9.33
N LYS A 261 6.68 11.35 -8.73
CA LYS A 261 6.36 11.93 -7.42
C LYS A 261 5.74 10.86 -6.53
N LEU A 262 6.08 10.93 -5.24
CA LEU A 262 5.47 10.11 -4.21
C LEU A 262 4.37 10.93 -3.53
N TYR A 263 3.24 10.30 -3.28
CA TYR A 263 2.10 10.86 -2.58
C TYR A 263 1.80 10.01 -1.35
N PHE A 264 1.48 10.65 -0.24
CA PHE A 264 1.14 9.99 1.01
C PHE A 264 -0.11 10.63 1.62
N ALA A 265 -1.02 9.82 2.14
CA ALA A 265 -2.27 10.22 2.77
C ALA A 265 -2.46 9.46 4.11
N PRO A 266 -1.56 9.66 5.09
CA PRO A 266 -1.44 8.76 6.25
C PRO A 266 -2.47 9.02 7.36
N GLU A 267 -3.12 10.18 7.39
CA GLU A 267 -4.03 10.51 8.50
C GLU A 267 -5.45 10.00 8.31
N ASP A 268 -6.07 9.61 9.42
CA ASP A 268 -7.49 9.30 9.52
C ASP A 268 -8.34 10.56 9.74
N ASN A 269 -9.57 10.54 9.24
CA ASN A 269 -10.63 11.55 9.37
C ASN A 269 -10.34 12.90 8.72
N ALA A 270 -9.19 13.50 9.00
CA ALA A 270 -8.74 14.77 8.44
C ALA A 270 -7.42 14.51 7.69
N THR A 271 -7.55 14.02 6.46
CA THR A 271 -6.42 13.53 5.67
C THR A 271 -5.75 14.65 4.89
N THR A 272 -4.43 14.72 4.98
CA THR A 272 -3.60 15.54 4.09
C THR A 272 -2.89 14.66 3.08
N ILE A 273 -2.99 14.99 1.79
CA ILE A 273 -2.19 14.37 0.74
C ILE A 273 -0.88 15.15 0.64
N TYR A 274 0.22 14.56 1.11
CA TYR A 274 1.57 15.10 1.00
C TYR A 274 2.24 14.67 -0.31
N MET A 275 3.01 15.56 -0.90
CA MET A 275 3.64 15.34 -2.21
C MET A 275 5.15 15.54 -2.10
N PHE A 276 5.92 14.56 -2.58
CA PHE A 276 7.37 14.57 -2.52
C PHE A 276 7.99 14.25 -3.88
N LYS A 277 9.15 14.84 -4.14
CA LYS A 277 10.10 14.37 -5.14
C LYS A 277 11.26 13.67 -4.45
N ILE A 278 11.70 12.56 -5.02
CA ILE A 278 12.95 11.93 -4.59
C ILE A 278 14.10 12.74 -5.17
N THR A 279 15.03 13.14 -4.32
CA THR A 279 16.30 13.74 -4.73
C THR A 279 17.36 12.65 -4.81
N PRO A 280 18.23 12.66 -5.84
CA PRO A 280 19.36 11.73 -5.91
C PRO A 280 20.21 11.82 -4.64
N PRO A 281 20.85 10.72 -4.22
CA PRO A 281 21.79 10.78 -3.11
C PRO A 281 22.89 11.80 -3.43
N THR A 282 23.19 12.68 -2.47
CA THR A 282 24.19 13.75 -2.62
C THR A 282 25.63 13.22 -2.63
N LYS A 283 25.83 11.91 -2.40
CA LYS A 283 27.11 11.18 -2.49
C LYS A 283 26.87 9.74 -2.99
N PRO A 284 27.88 9.03 -3.51
CA PRO A 284 27.78 7.60 -3.76
C PRO A 284 27.41 6.91 -2.43
N TYR A 285 26.24 6.30 -2.38
CA TYR A 285 25.83 5.51 -1.22
C TYR A 285 26.37 4.09 -1.44
N ILE A 286 27.38 3.74 -0.65
CA ILE A 286 27.87 2.37 -0.50
C ILE A 286 27.45 1.95 0.92
N PRO A 287 26.68 0.86 1.07
CA PRO A 287 26.20 0.36 2.36
C PRO A 287 27.33 -0.08 3.30
#